data_AF-A0ABC8RCJ2-F1
#
_entry.id   AF-A0ABC8RCJ2-F1
#
_cell.length_a   1.000
_cell.length_b   1.000
_cell.length_c   1.000
_cell.angle_alpha   90.00
_cell.angle_beta   90.00
_cell.angle_gamma   90.00
#
_symmetry.space_group_name_H-M   'P 1'
#
loop_
_entity.id
_entity.type
_entity.pdbx_description
1 polymer ?
#
loop_
_entity_poly.entity_id
_entity_poly.type
_entity_poly.pdbx_seq_one_letter_code
_entity_poly.pdbx_strand_id
1 'polypeptide(L)'
;MVGCYICVLMINKYAFSGGQDSVENHRKYGANLEVDIPIKYLGFFLDDDAELDHIRREYGAGRMLTGEVKKRLIEVLTEVVERHRRARAAVTDEAPITKKEGNFSDGPKLQYYHRLNGPWEDLLLAILI
;
A
#
# COMPACT_ATOMS: atom_id res chain seq x y z
N MET A 1 -10.32 13.98 12.98
CA MET A 1 -9.99 13.13 11.80
C MET A 1 -9.23 13.98 10.79
N VAL A 2 -7.94 14.23 11.00
CA VAL A 2 -7.10 14.81 9.94
C VAL A 2 -6.48 13.62 9.22
N GLY A 3 -7.33 12.89 8.49
CA GLY A 3 -6.87 11.78 7.65
C GLY A 3 -5.82 12.31 6.68
N CYS A 4 -4.75 11.54 6.49
CA CYS A 4 -3.56 11.92 5.75
C CYS A 4 -3.92 12.29 4.28
N TYR A 5 -4.29 13.55 4.04
CA TYR A 5 -4.69 14.07 2.72
C TYR A 5 -3.60 13.87 1.66
N ILE A 6 -2.35 13.81 2.10
CA ILE A 6 -1.20 13.54 1.23
C ILE A 6 -1.21 12.10 0.69
N CYS A 7 -1.59 11.08 1.48
CA CYS A 7 -1.74 9.72 0.98
C CYS A 7 -2.79 9.64 -0.14
N VAL A 8 -3.95 10.30 0.07
CA VAL A 8 -5.05 10.33 -0.90
C VAL A 8 -4.61 10.91 -2.24
N LEU A 9 -3.94 12.07 -2.22
CA LEU A 9 -3.47 12.74 -3.43
C LEU A 9 -2.38 11.91 -4.13
N MET A 10 -1.46 11.33 -3.37
CA MET A 10 -0.35 10.56 -3.94
C MET A 10 -0.84 9.30 -4.67
N ILE A 11 -1.76 8.55 -4.05
CA ILE A 11 -2.27 7.30 -4.62
C ILE A 11 -3.17 7.57 -5.83
N ASN A 12 -4.04 8.56 -5.75
CA ASN A 12 -4.93 8.87 -6.87
C ASN A 12 -4.17 9.39 -8.08
N LYS A 13 -3.17 10.27 -7.87
CA LYS A 13 -2.47 10.97 -8.94
C LYS A 13 -1.26 10.21 -9.50
N TYR A 14 -0.53 9.47 -8.67
CA TYR A 14 0.78 8.92 -9.07
C TYR A 14 0.86 7.39 -9.00
N ALA A 15 -0.07 6.70 -8.32
CA ALA A 15 -0.06 5.24 -8.35
C ALA A 15 -0.55 4.74 -9.72
N PHE A 16 0.38 4.14 -10.47
CA PHE A 16 0.09 3.50 -11.75
C PHE A 16 -0.85 2.30 -11.54
N SER A 17 -1.95 2.28 -12.29
CA SER A 17 -2.95 1.21 -12.25
C SER A 17 -2.92 0.39 -13.53
N GLY A 18 -3.18 -0.91 -13.42
CA GLY A 18 -3.35 -1.82 -14.55
C GLY A 18 -4.77 -1.87 -15.12
N GLY A 19 -5.69 -1.01 -14.67
CA GLY A 19 -7.03 -0.86 -15.24
C GLY A 19 -7.02 -0.25 -16.64
N GLN A 20 -8.16 -0.36 -17.34
CA GLN A 20 -8.30 0.14 -18.72
C GLN A 20 -8.69 1.63 -18.74
N ASP A 21 -8.46 2.29 -19.87
CA ASP A 21 -8.75 3.73 -20.06
C ASP A 21 -10.24 4.08 -19.95
N SER A 22 -11.12 3.14 -20.30
CA SER A 22 -12.57 3.31 -20.21
C SER A 22 -13.19 2.25 -19.31
N VAL A 23 -14.29 2.63 -18.65
CA VAL A 23 -15.07 1.71 -17.79
C VAL A 23 -15.55 0.51 -18.60
N GLU A 24 -16.00 0.72 -19.84
CA GLU A 24 -16.49 -0.36 -20.70
C GLU A 24 -15.38 -1.37 -21.05
N ASN A 25 -14.19 -0.89 -21.43
CA ASN A 25 -13.05 -1.76 -21.67
C ASN A 25 -12.62 -2.48 -20.38
N HIS A 26 -12.65 -1.80 -19.24
CA HIS A 26 -12.30 -2.40 -17.97
C HIS A 26 -13.27 -3.50 -17.57
N ARG A 27 -14.57 -3.31 -17.78
CA ARG A 27 -15.61 -4.32 -17.55
C ARG A 27 -15.46 -5.52 -18.47
N LYS A 28 -14.95 -5.32 -19.69
CA LYS A 28 -14.79 -6.36 -20.72
C LYS A 28 -13.49 -7.15 -20.60
N TYR A 29 -12.38 -6.47 -20.29
CA TYR A 29 -11.03 -7.06 -20.31
C TYR A 29 -10.39 -7.17 -18.92
N GLY A 30 -10.96 -6.52 -17.90
CA GLY A 30 -10.39 -6.49 -16.56
C GLY A 30 -9.15 -5.61 -16.42
N ALA A 31 -8.49 -5.70 -15.27
CA ALA A 31 -7.20 -5.09 -15.01
C ALA A 31 -6.04 -6.08 -15.13
N ASN A 32 -4.89 -5.57 -15.57
CA ASN A 32 -3.62 -6.28 -15.49
C ASN A 32 -3.00 -6.13 -14.09
N LEU A 33 -3.13 -7.17 -13.27
CA LEU A 33 -2.63 -7.18 -11.89
C LEU A 33 -1.10 -7.18 -11.78
N GLU A 34 -0.36 -7.61 -12.81
CA GLU A 34 1.10 -7.70 -12.77
C GLU A 34 1.77 -6.32 -12.74
N VAL A 35 1.13 -5.33 -13.33
CA VAL A 35 1.63 -3.95 -13.41
C VAL A 35 0.97 -3.02 -12.40
N ASP A 36 -0.13 -3.43 -11.77
CA ASP A 36 -0.92 -2.60 -10.88
C ASP A 36 -0.22 -2.36 -9.53
N ILE A 37 0.21 -1.11 -9.30
CA ILE A 37 0.88 -0.71 -8.06
C ILE A 37 -0.07 -0.80 -6.86
N PRO A 38 -1.35 -0.35 -6.94
CA PRO A 38 -2.27 -0.52 -5.83
C PRO A 38 -2.41 -1.96 -5.31
N ILE A 39 -2.56 -2.94 -6.20
CA ILE A 39 -2.65 -4.36 -5.84
C ILE A 39 -1.37 -4.87 -5.19
N LYS A 40 -0.20 -4.43 -5.66
CA LYS A 40 1.08 -4.76 -5.04
C LYS A 40 1.15 -4.25 -3.61
N TYR A 41 0.79 -2.99 -3.39
CA TYR A 41 0.81 -2.38 -2.06
C TYR A 41 -0.22 -2.98 -1.11
N LEU A 42 -1.44 -3.28 -1.59
CA LEU A 42 -2.42 -4.03 -0.81
C LEU A 42 -1.83 -5.37 -0.36
N GLY A 43 -1.10 -6.08 -1.20
CA GLY A 43 -0.41 -7.32 -0.80
C GLY A 43 0.72 -7.17 0.23
N PHE A 44 1.16 -5.94 0.52
CA PHE A 44 2.13 -5.67 1.58
C PHE A 44 1.49 -5.21 2.89
N PHE A 45 0.42 -4.41 2.82
CA PHE A 45 -0.14 -3.71 3.97
C PHE A 45 -1.51 -4.23 4.43
N LEU A 46 -2.23 -4.97 3.58
CA LEU A 46 -3.48 -5.60 3.96
C LEU A 46 -3.16 -6.97 4.57
N ASP A 47 -3.49 -7.14 5.85
CA ASP A 47 -3.24 -8.38 6.59
C ASP A 47 -4.27 -9.49 6.26
N ASP A 48 -5.43 -9.13 5.70
CA ASP A 48 -6.49 -10.08 5.31
C ASP A 48 -6.26 -10.61 3.89
N ASP A 49 -5.65 -11.80 3.79
CA ASP A 49 -5.39 -12.49 2.53
C ASP A 49 -6.68 -12.85 1.76
N ALA A 50 -7.78 -13.15 2.46
CA ALA A 50 -9.04 -13.51 1.82
C ALA A 50 -9.68 -12.29 1.14
N GLU A 51 -9.59 -11.13 1.79
CA GLU A 51 -10.00 -9.86 1.20
C GLU A 51 -9.11 -9.50 -0.01
N LEU A 52 -7.79 -9.65 0.11
CA LEU A 52 -6.86 -9.38 -0.98
C LEU A 52 -7.18 -10.23 -2.23
N ASP A 53 -7.44 -11.52 -2.02
CA ASP A 53 -7.79 -12.44 -3.11
C ASP A 53 -9.19 -12.17 -3.68
N HIS A 54 -10.11 -11.65 -2.88
CA HIS A 54 -11.38 -11.13 -3.40
C HIS A 54 -11.15 -9.93 -4.31
N ILE A 55 -10.38 -8.93 -3.87
CA ILE A 55 -10.05 -7.74 -4.65
C ILE A 55 -9.36 -8.11 -5.97
N ARG A 56 -8.36 -9.00 -5.94
CA ARG A 56 -7.66 -9.47 -7.14
C ARG A 56 -8.60 -10.12 -8.15
N ARG A 57 -9.52 -10.99 -7.69
CA ARG A 57 -10.48 -11.66 -8.56
C ARG A 57 -11.49 -10.70 -9.17
N GLU A 58 -12.05 -9.81 -8.36
CA GLU A 58 -13.07 -8.85 -8.83
C GLU A 58 -12.46 -7.81 -9.78
N TYR A 59 -11.27 -7.29 -9.46
CA TYR A 59 -10.58 -6.30 -10.27
C TYR A 59 -9.99 -6.90 -11.56
N GLY A 60 -9.39 -8.09 -11.47
CA GLY A 60 -8.91 -8.84 -12.63
C GLY A 60 -10.04 -9.25 -13.58
N ALA A 61 -11.26 -9.45 -13.07
CA ALA A 61 -12.45 -9.72 -13.89
C ALA A 61 -13.20 -8.46 -14.35
N GLY A 62 -12.74 -7.26 -13.99
CA GLY A 62 -13.40 -5.99 -14.34
C GLY A 62 -14.68 -5.70 -13.55
N ARG A 63 -14.99 -6.47 -12.51
CA ARG A 63 -16.15 -6.27 -11.62
C ARG A 63 -15.92 -5.17 -10.58
N MET A 64 -14.69 -4.96 -10.17
CA MET A 64 -14.27 -3.83 -9.34
C MET A 64 -13.51 -2.82 -10.22
N LEU A 65 -13.71 -1.52 -10.02
CA LEU A 65 -13.02 -0.46 -10.76
C LEU A 65 -11.71 -0.05 -10.08
N THR A 66 -10.78 0.53 -10.86
CA THR A 66 -9.51 1.07 -10.35
C THR A 66 -9.69 2.03 -9.17
N GLY A 67 -10.73 2.89 -9.22
CA GLY A 67 -11.01 3.84 -8.15
C GLY A 67 -11.37 3.17 -6.83
N GLU A 68 -12.04 2.02 -6.87
CA GLU A 68 -12.42 1.25 -5.69
C GLU A 68 -11.21 0.59 -5.04
N VAL A 69 -10.30 0.02 -5.86
CA VAL A 69 -9.03 -0.55 -5.39
C VAL A 69 -8.15 0.52 -4.75
N LYS A 70 -8.01 1.69 -5.40
CA LYS A 70 -7.24 2.82 -4.86
C LYS A 70 -7.83 3.33 -3.54
N LYS A 71 -9.15 3.40 -3.43
CA LYS A 71 -9.84 3.78 -2.19
C LYS A 71 -9.50 2.80 -1.06
N ARG A 72 -9.57 1.50 -1.32
CA ARG A 72 -9.22 0.49 -0.31
C ARG A 72 -7.77 0.61 0.14
N LEU A 73 -6.85 0.83 -0.80
CA LEU A 73 -5.44 1.07 -0.46
C LEU A 73 -5.25 2.32 0.41
N ILE A 74 -5.94 3.41 0.11
CA ILE A 74 -5.90 4.64 0.92
C ILE A 74 -6.34 4.37 2.35
N GLU A 75 -7.41 3.60 2.55
CA GLU A 75 -7.92 3.26 3.88
C GLU A 75 -6.88 2.47 4.69
N VAL A 76 -6.31 1.41 4.09
CA VAL A 76 -5.27 0.58 4.71
C VAL A 76 -4.04 1.43 5.08
N LEU A 77 -3.54 2.23 4.15
CA LEU A 77 -2.36 3.07 4.41
C LEU A 77 -2.64 4.15 5.45
N THR A 78 -3.85 4.70 5.48
CA THR A 78 -4.24 5.67 6.52
C THR A 78 -4.18 5.04 7.90
N GLU A 79 -4.67 3.82 8.05
CA GLU A 79 -4.60 3.09 9.32
C GLU A 79 -3.15 2.81 9.75
N VAL A 80 -2.30 2.37 8.82
CA VAL A 80 -0.87 2.12 9.07
C VAL A 80 -0.17 3.40 9.55
N VAL A 81 -0.40 4.53 8.87
CA VAL A 81 0.18 5.83 9.24
C VAL A 81 -0.32 6.28 10.61
N GLU A 82 -1.63 6.20 10.88
CA GLU A 82 -2.18 6.62 12.17
C GLU A 82 -1.73 5.72 13.33
N ARG A 83 -1.55 4.41 13.08
CA ARG A 83 -0.93 3.50 14.05
C ARG A 83 0.52 3.90 14.32
N HIS A 84 1.30 4.22 13.28
CA HIS A 84 2.70 4.62 13.43
C HIS A 84 2.82 5.95 14.20
N ARG A 85 2.00 6.95 13.87
CA ARG A 85 1.96 8.26 14.56
C ARG A 85 1.64 8.11 16.04
N ARG A 86 0.63 7.28 16.37
CA ARG A 86 0.30 6.97 17.78
C ARG A 86 1.43 6.27 18.51
N ALA A 87 2.05 5.26 17.87
CA ALA A 87 3.16 4.54 18.46
C ALA A 87 4.35 5.47 18.75
N ARG A 88 4.68 6.39 17.85
CA ARG A 88 5.74 7.38 18.08
C ARG A 88 5.39 8.37 19.18
N ALA A 89 4.16 8.90 19.20
CA ALA A 89 3.73 9.84 20.23
C ALA A 89 3.78 9.22 21.65
N ALA A 90 3.69 7.89 21.74
CA ALA A 90 3.81 7.15 22.99
C ALA A 90 5.28 6.88 23.40
N VAL A 91 6.26 7.12 22.54
CA VAL A 91 7.68 7.04 22.89
C VAL A 91 8.06 8.32 23.63
N THR A 92 8.21 8.23 24.94
CA THR A 92 8.86 9.25 25.78
C THR A 92 10.37 8.98 25.87
N ASP A 93 11.17 10.01 26.17
CA ASP A 93 12.65 9.98 26.17
C ASP A 93 13.28 8.89 27.09
N GLU A 94 12.49 8.25 27.94
CA GLU A 94 12.93 7.27 28.94
C GLU A 94 12.78 5.81 28.47
N ALA A 95 12.29 5.54 27.25
CA ALA A 95 12.14 4.18 26.75
C ALA A 95 13.53 3.57 26.43
N PRO A 96 14.02 2.56 27.18
CA PRO A 96 15.30 1.94 26.86
C PRO A 96 15.18 1.27 25.51
N ILE A 97 15.96 1.73 24.53
CA ILE A 97 16.09 1.08 23.22
C ILE A 97 16.74 -0.29 23.47
N THR A 98 15.94 -1.30 23.79
CA THR A 98 16.39 -2.69 23.72
C THR A 98 16.53 -3.00 22.24
N LYS A 99 17.73 -2.78 21.69
CA LYS A 99 18.10 -3.29 20.38
C LYS A 99 17.92 -4.80 20.43
N LYS A 100 16.79 -5.30 19.93
CA LYS A 100 16.71 -6.72 19.61
C LYS A 100 17.58 -6.90 18.38
N GLU A 101 18.76 -7.48 18.58
CA GLU A 101 19.59 -8.01 17.49
C GLU A 101 18.82 -9.16 16.84
N GLY A 102 17.85 -8.80 15.99
CA GLY A 102 17.22 -9.71 15.06
C GLY A 102 17.97 -9.59 13.75
N ASN A 103 18.71 -10.62 13.37
CA ASN A 103 19.35 -10.68 12.06
C ASN A 103 18.28 -10.51 10.97
N PHE A 104 18.40 -9.43 10.21
CA PHE A 104 17.47 -9.01 9.16
C PHE A 104 17.55 -9.89 7.88
N SER A 105 18.20 -11.06 7.96
CA SER A 105 18.49 -11.93 6.82
C SER A 105 17.46 -13.04 6.56
N ASP A 106 16.47 -13.24 7.45
CA ASP A 106 15.63 -14.45 7.41
C ASP A 106 14.17 -14.21 6.98
N GLY A 107 13.94 -13.27 6.05
CA GLY A 107 12.60 -12.98 5.50
C GLY A 107 12.53 -13.14 3.98
N PRO A 108 11.58 -13.91 3.42
CA PRO A 108 11.44 -14.09 1.96
C PRO A 108 10.99 -12.82 1.19
N LYS A 109 10.85 -11.67 1.85
CA LYS A 109 10.27 -10.44 1.28
C LYS A 109 11.28 -9.35 0.87
N LEU A 110 12.58 -9.56 1.09
CA LEU A 110 13.62 -8.56 0.77
C LEU A 110 13.88 -8.33 -0.72
N GLN A 111 13.54 -9.30 -1.58
CA GLN A 111 13.76 -9.20 -3.02
C GLN A 111 12.94 -8.08 -3.70
N TYR A 112 11.89 -7.58 -3.05
CA TYR A 112 11.00 -6.60 -3.65
C TYR A 112 11.51 -5.15 -3.54
N TYR A 113 12.37 -4.87 -2.55
CA TYR A 113 12.87 -3.52 -2.28
C TYR A 113 13.81 -2.99 -3.38
N HIS A 114 14.61 -3.85 -4.01
CA HIS A 114 15.59 -3.42 -5.01
C HIS A 114 15.00 -3.02 -6.38
N ARG A 115 13.70 -3.20 -6.62
CA ARG A 115 13.04 -2.85 -7.90
C ARG A 115 12.30 -1.51 -7.87
N LEU A 116 12.19 -0.86 -6.71
CA LEU A 116 11.45 0.38 -6.52
C LEU A 116 12.37 1.62 -6.47
N ASN A 117 13.28 1.78 -7.45
CA ASN A 117 14.09 3.00 -7.61
C ASN A 117 13.24 4.13 -8.23
N GLY A 118 12.30 4.67 -7.45
CA GLY A 118 11.51 5.86 -7.82
C GLY A 118 11.41 6.82 -6.63
N PRO A 119 10.76 7.99 -6.79
CA PRO A 119 10.67 9.08 -5.79
C PRO A 119 9.90 8.73 -4.49
N TRP A 120 9.76 7.44 -4.19
CA TRP A 120 8.94 6.86 -3.14
C TRP A 120 9.73 6.47 -1.89
N GLU A 121 11.07 6.45 -1.97
CA GLU A 121 11.94 6.29 -0.80
C GLU A 121 11.67 7.41 0.22
N ASP A 122 11.45 8.65 -0.27
CA ASP A 122 11.07 9.80 0.54
C ASP A 122 9.68 9.67 1.18
N LEU A 123 8.76 8.89 0.58
CA LEU A 123 7.42 8.66 1.11
C LEU A 123 7.44 7.61 2.24
N LEU A 124 8.26 6.57 2.11
CA LEU A 124 8.52 5.64 3.20
C LEU A 124 9.31 6.32 4.33
N LEU A 125 10.31 7.13 4.00
CA LEU A 125 11.06 7.93 4.97
C LEU A 125 10.18 9.00 5.64
N ALA A 126 9.24 9.65 4.96
CA ALA A 126 8.33 10.63 5.58
C ALA A 126 7.19 9.99 6.40
N ILE A 127 6.87 8.72 6.16
CA ILE A 127 5.97 7.94 7.03
C ILE A 127 6.74 7.38 8.24
N LEU A 128 8.05 7.20 8.15
CA LEU A 128 8.92 6.60 9.18
C LEU A 128 9.76 7.61 9.98
N ILE A 129 9.98 8.85 9.52
CA ILE A 129 10.64 10.00 10.23
C ILE A 129 9.64 11.02 10.72
#